data_AF-A0A6J8APV5-F1
#
_entry.id   AF-A0A6J8APV5-F1
#
_cell.length_a   1.000
_cell.length_b   1.000
_cell.length_c   1.000
_cell.angle_alpha   90.00
_cell.angle_beta   90.00
_cell.angle_gamma   90.00
#
_symmetry.space_group_name_H-M   'P 1'
#
loop_
_entity.id
_entity.type
_entity.pdbx_description
1 polymer ?
#
loop_
_entity_poly.entity_id
_entity_poly.type
_entity_poly.pdbx_seq_one_letter_code
_entity_poly.pdbx_strand_id
1 'polypeptide(L)'
;MSKMDEEMSRKIYQYLCNIIGTEEVVKTRRKIFCELDSVIQITNISVLSSGSKAEGLDLKGSDYDHMHVYEMFQVYENKRKVLFFANKIPIVMDISDTKPGFTKLKLYNQRHVYESDISQWVEIEEGETYISSKLFREDGLLDNMIIHGPCQSVRNETYDCAFCLRCKEWITPARQWVFRSRSAWPDDR
;
A
#
# COMPACT_ATOMS: atom_id res chain seq x y z
N MET A 1 -41.79 -4.28 -0.07
CA MET A 1 -41.29 -3.18 0.78
C MET A 1 -42.47 -2.30 1.14
N SER A 2 -42.68 -1.94 2.41
CA SER A 2 -43.80 -1.06 2.76
C SER A 2 -43.49 0.38 2.36
N LYS A 3 -44.49 1.22 2.10
CA LYS A 3 -44.29 2.64 1.79
C LYS A 3 -43.51 3.40 2.88
N MET A 4 -43.59 2.93 4.12
CA MET A 4 -42.85 3.50 5.26
C MET A 4 -41.34 3.17 5.18
N ASP A 5 -40.99 2.00 4.65
CA ASP A 5 -39.60 1.58 4.45
C ASP A 5 -38.93 2.37 3.31
N GLU A 6 -39.67 2.66 2.24
CA GLU A 6 -39.19 3.48 1.11
C GLU A 6 -38.88 4.93 1.52
N GLU A 7 -39.77 5.56 2.29
CA GLU A 7 -39.56 6.93 2.76
C GLU A 7 -38.41 7.02 3.76
N MET A 8 -38.25 6.02 4.63
CA MET A 8 -37.11 5.94 5.54
C MET A 8 -35.79 5.76 4.77
N SER A 9 -35.76 4.85 3.79
CA SER A 9 -34.60 4.63 2.93
C SER A 9 -34.19 5.92 2.20
N ARG A 10 -35.16 6.66 1.64
CA ARG A 10 -34.92 7.93 0.97
C ARG A 10 -34.32 8.98 1.90
N LYS A 11 -34.82 9.11 3.13
CA LYS A 11 -34.27 10.04 4.13
C LYS A 11 -32.84 9.67 4.54
N ILE A 12 -32.57 8.38 4.76
CA ILE A 12 -31.23 7.90 5.07
C ILE A 12 -30.27 8.19 3.91
N TYR A 13 -30.68 7.92 2.67
CA TYR A 13 -29.89 8.22 1.49
C TYR A 13 -29.54 9.72 1.40
N GLN A 14 -30.53 10.61 1.59
CA GLN A 14 -30.30 12.05 1.58
C GLN A 14 -29.35 12.50 2.70
N TYR A 15 -29.53 11.95 3.90
CA TYR A 15 -28.66 12.24 5.04
C TYR A 15 -27.21 11.78 4.77
N LEU A 16 -27.02 10.59 4.21
CA LEU A 16 -25.70 10.08 3.82
C LEU A 16 -25.08 10.94 2.72
N CYS A 17 -25.86 11.36 1.71
CA CYS A 17 -25.36 12.26 0.67
C CYS A 17 -24.91 13.61 1.23
N ASN A 18 -25.58 14.12 2.27
CA ASN A 18 -25.19 15.36 2.93
C ASN A 18 -23.90 15.23 3.74
N ILE A 19 -23.61 14.05 4.28
CA ILE A 19 -22.40 13.80 5.09
C ILE A 19 -21.21 13.41 4.20
N ILE A 20 -21.41 12.43 3.33
CA ILE A 20 -20.34 11.78 2.56
C ILE A 20 -20.19 12.43 1.18
N GLY A 21 -21.29 12.93 0.62
CA GLY A 21 -21.39 13.35 -0.77
C GLY A 21 -22.22 12.38 -1.60
N THR A 22 -22.68 12.84 -2.77
CA THR A 22 -23.29 11.96 -3.77
C THR A 22 -22.25 11.03 -4.38
N GLU A 23 -22.70 9.99 -5.08
CA GLU A 23 -21.81 9.07 -5.78
C GLU A 23 -20.87 9.80 -6.76
N GLU A 24 -21.35 10.82 -7.46
CA GLU A 24 -20.58 11.64 -8.39
C GLU A 24 -19.48 12.44 -7.69
N VAL A 25 -19.79 13.03 -6.52
CA VAL A 25 -18.83 13.76 -5.69
C VAL A 25 -17.75 12.81 -5.19
N VAL A 26 -18.12 11.64 -4.67
CA VAL A 26 -17.17 10.62 -4.19
C VAL A 26 -16.27 10.16 -5.34
N LYS A 27 -16.83 9.82 -6.52
CA LYS A 27 -16.06 9.45 -7.72
C LYS A 27 -15.09 10.54 -8.15
N THR A 28 -15.52 11.80 -8.09
CA THR A 28 -14.68 12.95 -8.45
C THR A 28 -13.49 13.08 -7.50
N ARG A 29 -13.73 12.98 -6.18
CA ARG A 29 -12.66 13.03 -5.17
C ARG A 29 -11.66 11.89 -5.34
N ARG A 30 -12.14 10.66 -5.57
CA ARG A 30 -11.28 9.50 -5.88
C ARG A 30 -10.38 9.77 -7.08
N LYS A 31 -10.98 10.30 -8.15
CA LYS A 31 -10.23 10.66 -9.36
C LYS A 31 -9.15 11.69 -9.06
N ILE A 32 -9.46 12.75 -8.29
CA ILE A 32 -8.46 13.77 -7.91
C ILE A 32 -7.24 13.13 -7.25
N PHE A 33 -7.42 12.23 -6.29
CA PHE A 33 -6.30 11.53 -5.66
C PHE A 33 -5.52 10.64 -6.64
N CYS A 34 -6.20 9.89 -7.52
CA CYS A 34 -5.51 9.11 -8.55
C CYS A 34 -4.67 9.98 -9.50
N GLU A 35 -5.17 11.16 -9.89
CA GLU A 35 -4.41 12.09 -10.73
C GLU A 35 -3.24 12.70 -9.95
N LEU A 36 -3.42 13.06 -8.67
CA LEU A 36 -2.35 13.56 -7.82
C LEU A 36 -1.21 12.54 -7.65
N ASP A 37 -1.54 11.27 -7.42
CA ASP A 37 -0.57 10.18 -7.32
C ASP A 37 0.26 10.01 -8.60
N SER A 38 -0.34 10.31 -9.76
CA SER A 38 0.36 10.23 -11.05
C SER A 38 1.35 11.39 -11.27
N VAL A 39 1.10 12.53 -10.63
CA VAL A 39 1.91 13.76 -10.75
C VAL A 39 2.99 13.83 -9.69
N ILE A 40 2.70 13.37 -8.47
CA ILE A 40 3.65 13.40 -7.35
C ILE A 40 4.64 12.24 -7.50
N GLN A 41 5.76 12.54 -8.14
CA GLN A 41 6.94 11.68 -8.14
C GLN A 41 8.08 12.40 -7.42
N ILE A 42 8.47 11.86 -6.27
CA ILE A 42 9.67 12.28 -5.55
C ILE A 42 10.76 11.34 -6.02
N THR A 43 11.85 11.82 -6.62
CA THR A 43 12.99 11.04 -7.16
C THR A 43 13.06 9.55 -6.75
N ASN A 44 12.72 8.62 -7.65
CA ASN A 44 12.68 7.16 -7.46
C ASN A 44 11.68 6.60 -6.43
N ILE A 45 10.75 7.42 -5.94
CA ILE A 45 9.65 7.08 -5.04
C ILE A 45 8.33 7.51 -5.71
N SER A 46 7.41 6.56 -5.87
CA SER A 46 6.02 6.88 -6.23
C SER A 46 5.18 7.01 -4.96
N VAL A 47 4.28 7.99 -4.95
CA VAL A 47 3.33 8.18 -3.85
C VAL A 47 1.99 7.60 -4.29
N LEU A 48 1.41 6.75 -3.45
CA LEU A 48 0.05 6.23 -3.64
C LEU A 48 -0.80 6.69 -2.45
N SER A 49 -1.86 7.43 -2.76
CA SER A 49 -2.84 7.84 -1.76
C SER A 49 -3.79 6.69 -1.46
N SER A 50 -4.10 6.52 -0.18
CA SER A 50 -4.99 5.48 0.31
C SER A 50 -5.89 6.01 1.43
N GLY A 51 -6.63 5.12 2.08
CA GLY A 51 -7.49 5.48 3.20
C GLY A 51 -8.74 6.27 2.79
N SER A 52 -9.40 6.84 3.80
CA SER A 52 -10.75 7.38 3.64
C SER A 52 -10.83 8.52 2.62
N LYS A 53 -9.87 9.46 2.66
CA LYS A 53 -9.82 10.60 1.75
C LYS A 53 -9.58 10.18 0.30
N ALA A 54 -8.63 9.28 0.05
CA ALA A 54 -8.34 8.78 -1.30
C ALA A 54 -9.54 8.00 -1.88
N GLU A 55 -10.32 7.33 -1.03
CA GLU A 55 -11.58 6.69 -1.42
C GLU A 55 -12.77 7.65 -1.55
N GLY A 56 -12.54 8.97 -1.40
CA GLY A 56 -13.52 10.03 -1.57
C GLY A 56 -14.42 10.30 -0.36
N LEU A 57 -14.14 9.63 0.77
CA LEU A 57 -14.84 9.75 2.05
C LEU A 57 -14.11 10.75 2.95
N ASP A 58 -14.40 12.04 2.76
CA ASP A 58 -13.79 13.12 3.53
C ASP A 58 -14.61 13.42 4.80
N LEU A 59 -14.41 12.61 5.84
CA LEU A 59 -15.14 12.74 7.10
C LEU A 59 -14.33 13.58 8.10
N LYS A 60 -15.03 14.15 9.09
CA LYS A 60 -14.36 14.88 10.16
C LYS A 60 -13.43 13.93 10.93
N GLY A 61 -12.16 14.28 10.99
CA GLY A 61 -11.12 13.47 11.63
C GLY A 61 -10.40 12.51 10.70
N SER A 62 -10.77 12.45 9.41
CA SER A 62 -9.99 11.74 8.40
C SER A 62 -8.61 12.37 8.25
N ASP A 63 -7.61 11.50 8.19
CA ASP A 63 -6.21 11.74 7.88
C ASP A 63 -5.90 11.47 6.40
N TYR A 64 -4.70 11.87 6.00
CA TYR A 64 -4.11 11.56 4.71
C TYR A 64 -3.17 10.36 4.86
N ASP A 65 -3.50 9.26 4.19
CA ASP A 65 -2.71 8.03 4.20
C ASP A 65 -1.92 7.87 2.90
N HIS A 66 -0.60 8.00 2.95
CA HIS A 66 0.27 7.84 1.79
C HIS A 66 1.17 6.61 1.88
N MET A 67 1.28 5.87 0.78
CA MET A 67 2.27 4.81 0.61
C MET A 67 3.40 5.33 -0.29
N HIS A 68 4.60 5.40 0.24
CA HIS A 68 5.82 5.79 -0.48
C HIS A 68 6.48 4.53 -1.02
N VAL A 69 6.32 4.28 -2.31
CA VAL A 69 6.78 3.06 -2.97
C VAL A 69 8.14 3.31 -3.61
N TYR A 70 9.17 2.65 -3.10
CA TYR A 70 10.51 2.72 -3.68
C TYR A 70 10.57 1.98 -5.02
N GLU A 71 10.72 2.73 -6.11
CA GLU A 71 10.65 2.19 -7.47
C GLU A 71 11.92 1.45 -7.89
N MET A 72 13.04 1.63 -7.17
CA MET A 72 14.27 0.89 -7.41
C MET A 72 14.15 -0.61 -7.10
N PHE A 73 13.17 -1.02 -6.30
CA PHE A 73 12.95 -2.41 -5.91
C PHE A 73 11.77 -3.04 -6.65
N GLN A 74 11.82 -4.36 -6.82
CA GLN A 74 10.69 -5.16 -7.27
C GLN A 74 10.62 -6.46 -6.46
N VAL A 75 9.47 -6.67 -5.81
CA VAL A 75 9.23 -7.89 -5.03
C VAL A 75 8.61 -8.96 -5.91
N TYR A 76 9.08 -10.20 -5.75
CA TYR A 76 8.58 -11.39 -6.42
C TYR A 76 8.32 -12.50 -5.41
N GLU A 77 7.22 -13.23 -5.57
CA GLU A 77 7.01 -14.47 -4.82
C GLU A 77 7.89 -15.61 -5.35
N ASN A 78 8.08 -15.68 -6.67
CA ASN A 78 8.80 -16.78 -7.32
C ASN A 78 10.16 -16.33 -7.86
N LYS A 79 11.24 -16.90 -7.31
CA LYS A 79 12.64 -16.68 -7.72
C LYS A 79 12.88 -16.84 -9.23
N ARG A 80 12.17 -17.75 -9.90
CA ARG A 80 12.35 -17.99 -11.35
C ARG A 80 11.95 -16.79 -12.20
N LYS A 81 11.08 -15.91 -11.69
CA LYS A 81 10.62 -14.72 -12.42
C LYS A 81 11.65 -13.60 -12.42
N VAL A 82 12.57 -13.59 -11.45
CA VAL A 82 13.62 -12.58 -11.33
C VAL A 82 14.50 -12.52 -12.59
N LEU A 83 14.79 -13.68 -13.19
CA LEU A 83 15.67 -13.80 -14.35
C LEU A 83 15.14 -13.12 -15.63
N PHE A 84 13.86 -12.73 -15.68
CA PHE A 84 13.22 -12.18 -16.86
C PHE A 84 12.99 -10.66 -16.82
N PHE A 85 13.23 -10.00 -15.67
CA PHE A 85 12.84 -8.59 -15.45
C PHE A 85 13.95 -7.83 -14.70
N ALA A 86 14.98 -7.37 -15.42
CA ALA A 86 16.27 -6.95 -14.86
C ALA A 86 16.47 -5.43 -14.67
N ASN A 87 15.42 -4.60 -14.67
CA ASN A 87 15.58 -3.14 -14.57
C ASN A 87 15.54 -2.59 -13.12
N LYS A 88 15.32 -3.46 -12.12
CA LYS A 88 15.13 -3.10 -10.71
C LYS A 88 15.84 -4.11 -9.82
N ILE A 89 16.18 -3.72 -8.58
CA ILE A 89 16.76 -4.61 -7.58
C ILE A 89 15.73 -5.67 -7.20
N PRO A 90 15.99 -6.95 -7.48
CA PRO A 90 15.01 -8.00 -7.24
C PRO A 90 15.04 -8.48 -5.79
N ILE A 91 13.86 -8.47 -5.18
CA ILE A 91 13.59 -9.00 -3.84
C ILE A 91 12.70 -10.22 -3.98
N VAL A 92 13.04 -11.27 -3.26
CA VAL A 92 12.26 -12.49 -3.18
C VAL A 92 11.53 -12.54 -1.85
N MET A 93 10.22 -12.74 -1.94
CA MET A 93 9.37 -12.98 -0.78
C MET A 93 9.54 -14.41 -0.28
N ASP A 94 9.70 -14.57 1.03
CA ASP A 94 9.74 -15.86 1.72
C ASP A 94 8.58 -15.94 2.72
N ILE A 95 7.67 -16.88 2.45
CA ILE A 95 6.42 -17.10 3.19
C ILE A 95 6.39 -18.45 3.94
N SER A 96 7.49 -19.22 3.94
CA SER A 96 7.44 -20.59 4.47
C SER A 96 7.40 -20.67 6.00
N ASP A 97 7.98 -19.68 6.68
CA ASP A 97 8.12 -19.66 8.15
C ASP A 97 7.71 -18.31 8.74
N THR A 98 6.55 -17.81 8.32
CA THR A 98 6.03 -16.53 8.81
C THR A 98 4.59 -16.65 9.28
N LYS A 99 4.23 -15.83 10.28
CA LYS A 99 2.85 -15.72 10.75
C LYS A 99 1.97 -15.21 9.60
N PRO A 100 0.67 -15.57 9.56
CA PRO A 100 -0.27 -15.01 8.60
C PRO A 100 -0.20 -13.47 8.57
N GLY A 101 -0.07 -12.88 7.39
CA GLY A 101 0.09 -11.44 7.20
C GLY A 101 1.54 -10.93 7.24
N PHE A 102 2.53 -11.79 7.48
CA PHE A 102 3.95 -11.45 7.49
C PHE A 102 4.73 -12.26 6.46
N THR A 103 5.87 -11.73 6.03
CA THR A 103 6.82 -12.39 5.12
C THR A 103 8.23 -11.85 5.35
N LYS A 104 9.26 -12.67 5.07
CA LYS A 104 10.64 -12.17 4.97
C LYS A 104 10.93 -11.73 3.53
N LEU A 105 11.71 -10.67 3.38
CA LEU A 105 12.08 -10.11 2.08
C LEU A 105 13.57 -10.30 1.86
N LYS A 106 13.94 -11.24 1.01
CA LYS A 106 15.32 -11.63 0.74
C LYS A 106 15.84 -10.95 -0.52
N LEU A 107 17.04 -10.38 -0.48
CA LEU A 107 17.73 -9.92 -1.69
C LEU A 107 18.11 -11.12 -2.56
N TYR A 108 17.80 -11.04 -3.85
CA TYR A 108 18.15 -12.12 -4.78
C TYR A 108 19.67 -12.23 -5.00
N ASN A 109 20.37 -11.09 -5.02
CA ASN A 109 21.81 -11.01 -5.22
C ASN A 109 22.44 -9.97 -4.28
N GLN A 110 23.41 -10.40 -3.47
CA GLN A 110 24.10 -9.57 -2.49
C GLN A 110 24.94 -8.44 -3.12
N ARG A 111 25.33 -8.55 -4.39
CA ARG A 111 26.08 -7.48 -5.07
C ARG A 111 25.33 -6.14 -5.08
N HIS A 112 24.00 -6.18 -5.12
CA HIS A 112 23.17 -4.98 -5.09
C HIS A 112 23.30 -4.18 -3.79
N VAL A 113 23.75 -4.80 -2.69
CA VAL A 113 24.00 -4.08 -1.43
C VAL A 113 25.02 -2.97 -1.64
N TYR A 114 26.09 -3.25 -2.38
CA TYR A 114 27.19 -2.31 -2.62
C TYR A 114 26.94 -1.43 -3.85
N GLU A 115 26.40 -1.99 -4.92
CA GLU A 115 26.19 -1.27 -6.19
C GLU A 115 25.08 -0.21 -6.10
N SER A 116 24.11 -0.41 -5.19
CA SER A 116 22.93 0.46 -5.07
C SER A 116 22.82 1.20 -3.73
N ASP A 117 23.87 1.11 -2.90
CA ASP A 117 23.97 1.77 -1.59
C ASP A 117 22.75 1.56 -0.67
N ILE A 118 22.30 0.30 -0.59
CA ILE A 118 21.15 -0.10 0.25
C ILE A 118 21.59 -0.74 1.57
N SER A 119 22.86 -0.57 1.93
CA SER A 119 23.48 -1.23 3.08
C SER A 119 22.80 -0.88 4.41
N GLN A 120 22.25 0.33 4.53
CA GLN A 120 21.52 0.76 5.72
C GLN A 120 20.17 0.05 5.94
N TRP A 121 19.61 -0.61 4.92
CA TRP A 121 18.27 -1.23 5.01
C TRP A 121 18.31 -2.75 5.13
N VAL A 122 19.49 -3.35 5.18
CA VAL A 122 19.65 -4.80 5.13
C VAL A 122 20.18 -5.39 6.42
N GLU A 123 19.74 -6.62 6.70
CA GLU A 123 20.27 -7.47 7.77
C GLU A 123 20.72 -8.81 7.18
N ILE A 124 21.75 -9.42 7.79
CA ILE A 124 22.24 -10.73 7.38
C ILE A 124 21.83 -11.76 8.43
N GLU A 125 21.10 -12.77 8.00
CA GLU A 125 20.65 -13.91 8.82
C GLU A 125 21.05 -15.20 8.10
N GLU A 126 21.83 -16.05 8.78
CA GLU A 126 22.29 -17.35 8.24
C GLU A 126 22.99 -17.27 6.87
N GLY A 127 23.75 -16.19 6.63
CA GLY A 127 24.48 -15.96 5.37
C GLY A 127 23.62 -15.39 4.24
N GLU A 128 22.33 -15.16 4.50
CA GLU A 128 21.38 -14.59 3.55
C GLU A 128 21.07 -13.13 3.91
N THR A 129 20.84 -12.30 2.90
CA THR A 129 20.61 -10.86 3.11
C THR A 129 19.13 -10.53 2.94
N TYR A 130 18.55 -9.89 3.95
CA TYR A 130 17.14 -9.52 4.01
C TYR A 130 16.97 -8.01 4.11
N ILE A 131 15.86 -7.49 3.59
CA ILE A 131 15.44 -6.12 3.87
C ILE A 131 14.81 -6.09 5.27
N SER A 132 15.42 -5.31 6.16
CA SER A 132 14.90 -5.10 7.51
C SER A 132 13.75 -4.10 7.47
N SER A 133 12.54 -4.55 7.81
CA SER A 133 11.38 -3.66 7.90
C SER A 133 11.56 -2.56 8.94
N LYS A 134 12.35 -2.81 9.99
CA LYS A 134 12.68 -1.82 11.01
C LYS A 134 13.56 -0.72 10.42
N LEU A 135 14.71 -1.09 9.86
CA LEU A 135 15.66 -0.13 9.29
C LEU A 135 15.04 0.63 8.13
N PHE A 136 14.29 -0.06 7.27
CA PHE A 136 13.62 0.55 6.12
C PHE A 136 12.55 1.57 6.53
N ARG A 137 11.80 1.30 7.61
CA ARG A 137 10.82 2.25 8.16
C ARG A 137 11.48 3.38 8.95
N GLU A 138 12.69 3.21 9.48
CA GLU A 138 13.40 4.27 10.22
C GLU A 138 14.19 5.20 9.28
N ASP A 139 14.28 4.86 8.00
CA ASP A 139 14.96 5.65 6.99
C ASP A 139 14.33 7.05 6.83
N GLY A 140 15.20 8.07 6.76
CA GLY A 140 14.79 9.45 6.53
C GLY A 140 13.92 10.07 7.64
N LEU A 141 13.83 9.45 8.83
CA LEU A 141 13.04 9.96 9.94
C LEU A 141 13.55 11.34 10.41
N LEU A 142 12.71 12.37 10.26
CA LEU A 142 13.00 13.72 10.73
C LEU A 142 12.65 13.88 12.22
N ASP A 143 13.23 14.87 12.90
CA ASP A 143 13.06 15.12 14.34
C ASP A 143 11.60 15.30 14.79
N ASN A 144 10.74 15.78 13.88
CA ASN A 144 9.31 16.01 14.13
C ASN A 144 8.41 14.82 13.77
N MET A 145 8.97 13.71 13.28
CA MET A 145 8.22 12.52 12.93
C MET A 145 8.11 11.55 14.12
N ILE A 146 7.01 10.82 14.17
CA ILE A 146 6.77 9.73 15.12
C ILE A 146 6.48 8.45 14.35
N ILE A 147 7.00 7.34 14.85
CA ILE A 147 6.72 6.02 14.32
C ILE A 147 5.56 5.41 15.13
N HIS A 148 4.54 4.90 14.44
CA HIS A 148 3.48 4.12 15.05
C HIS A 148 3.07 2.98 14.12
N GLY A 149 3.18 1.73 14.62
CA GLY A 149 3.01 0.56 13.76
C GLY A 149 3.95 0.61 12.54
N PRO A 150 3.48 0.32 11.32
CA PRO A 150 4.30 0.39 10.10
C PRO A 150 4.48 1.82 9.56
N CYS A 151 3.77 2.81 10.11
CA CYS A 151 3.72 4.16 9.58
C CYS A 151 4.64 5.12 10.35
N GLN A 152 4.95 6.23 9.68
CA GLN A 152 5.46 7.45 10.29
C GLN A 152 4.41 8.57 10.12
N SER A 153 4.39 9.50 11.06
CA SER A 153 3.53 10.68 10.98
C SER A 153 4.24 11.91 11.49
N VAL A 154 3.86 13.08 11.00
CA VAL A 154 4.32 14.35 11.55
C VAL A 154 3.55 14.64 12.84
N ARG A 155 4.25 15.01 13.91
CA ARG A 155 3.60 15.37 15.19
C ARG A 155 2.58 16.48 14.98
N ASN A 156 1.37 16.24 15.49
CA ASN A 156 0.23 17.17 15.43
C ASN A 156 -0.34 17.42 14.02
N GLU A 157 -0.01 16.58 13.05
CA GLU A 157 -0.65 16.59 11.72
C GLU A 157 -1.53 15.36 11.53
N THR A 158 -2.40 15.42 10.52
CA THR A 158 -3.30 14.32 10.12
C THR A 158 -2.77 13.66 8.86
N TYR A 159 -1.53 13.17 8.97
CA TYR A 159 -0.77 12.64 7.86
C TYR A 159 0.04 11.43 8.30
N ASP A 160 -0.25 10.30 7.67
CA ASP A 160 0.38 9.02 7.91
C ASP A 160 1.06 8.55 6.63
N CYS A 161 2.32 8.14 6.72
CA CYS A 161 3.05 7.59 5.61
C CYS A 161 3.67 6.23 5.92
N ALA A 162 3.54 5.30 4.99
CA ALA A 162 4.19 4.00 5.03
C ALA A 162 5.18 3.84 3.88
N PHE A 163 6.40 3.39 4.16
CA PHE A 163 7.37 3.04 3.12
C PHE A 163 7.15 1.62 2.63
N CYS A 164 7.09 1.45 1.31
CA CYS A 164 6.53 0.27 0.68
C CYS A 164 7.41 -0.28 -0.43
N LEU A 165 7.35 -1.59 -0.60
CA LEU A 165 7.97 -2.33 -1.69
C LEU A 165 6.88 -3.05 -2.48
N ARG A 166 6.85 -2.82 -3.80
CA ARG A 166 5.73 -3.27 -4.64
C ARG A 166 5.92 -4.70 -5.13
N CYS A 167 4.97 -5.57 -4.82
CA CYS A 167 4.74 -6.84 -5.50
C CYS A 167 3.62 -6.65 -6.52
N LYS A 168 3.86 -6.96 -7.80
CA LYS A 168 2.86 -6.80 -8.88
C LYS A 168 1.98 -8.03 -9.08
N GLU A 169 2.11 -9.03 -8.22
CA GLU A 169 1.48 -10.33 -8.38
C GLU A 169 0.67 -10.72 -7.14
N TRP A 170 -0.42 -11.46 -7.35
CA TRP A 170 -1.13 -12.12 -6.26
C TRP A 170 -0.26 -13.25 -5.68
N ILE A 171 0.11 -13.07 -4.41
CA ILE A 171 0.80 -14.11 -3.65
C ILE A 171 -0.11 -15.33 -3.47
N THR A 172 0.50 -16.50 -3.44
CA THR A 172 -0.15 -17.81 -3.37
C THR A 172 -1.18 -17.90 -2.23
N PRO A 173 -0.92 -17.44 -1.00
CA PRO A 173 -1.93 -17.44 0.07
C PRO A 173 -3.17 -16.57 -0.24
N ALA A 174 -3.01 -15.53 -1.06
CA ALA A 174 -4.07 -14.61 -1.42
C ALA A 174 -4.84 -15.03 -2.69
N ARG A 175 -4.32 -15.98 -3.49
CA ARG A 175 -4.96 -16.42 -4.74
C ARG A 175 -6.36 -16.99 -4.57
N GLN A 176 -6.65 -17.60 -3.42
CA GLN A 176 -7.99 -18.08 -3.11
C GLN A 176 -9.05 -16.98 -3.17
N TRP A 177 -8.69 -15.71 -2.91
CA TRP A 177 -9.62 -14.58 -3.02
C TRP A 177 -9.92 -14.22 -4.47
N VAL A 178 -8.98 -14.45 -5.37
CA VAL A 178 -9.17 -14.23 -6.81
C VAL A 178 -10.13 -15.27 -7.37
N PHE A 179 -9.96 -16.55 -6.99
CA PHE A 179 -10.76 -17.65 -7.51
C PHE A 179 -12.00 -17.99 -6.67
N ARG A 180 -12.28 -17.24 -5.60
CA ARG A 180 -13.47 -17.51 -4.77
C ARG A 180 -14.71 -17.38 -5.66
N SER A 181 -15.61 -18.38 -5.60
CA SER A 181 -16.90 -18.29 -6.30
C SER A 181 -17.69 -17.12 -5.72
N ARG A 182 -18.13 -16.20 -6.58
CA ARG A 182 -18.96 -15.04 -6.21
C ARG A 182 -20.21 -15.06 -7.08
N SER A 183 -21.36 -14.86 -6.47
CA SER A 183 -22.65 -14.92 -7.17
C SER A 183 -23.06 -13.62 -7.86
N ALA A 184 -22.42 -12.48 -7.53
CA ALA A 184 -22.84 -11.17 -8.08
C ALA A 184 -21.82 -10.02 -7.99
N TRP A 185 -20.74 -10.09 -7.21
CA TRP A 185 -19.83 -8.94 -7.02
C TRP A 185 -18.40 -9.32 -6.60
N PRO A 186 -17.36 -8.62 -7.07
CA PRO A 186 -17.37 -7.61 -8.14
C PRO A 186 -17.61 -8.28 -9.49
N ASP A 187 -18.03 -7.48 -10.47
CA ASP A 187 -18.09 -7.92 -11.86
C ASP A 187 -16.72 -8.44 -12.31
N ASP A 188 -16.70 -9.45 -13.18
CA ASP A 188 -15.49 -10.06 -13.77
C ASP A 188 -14.73 -9.14 -14.77
N ARG A 189 -14.86 -7.81 -14.66
CA ARG A 189 -14.31 -6.84 -15.62
C ARG A 189 -12.83 -6.56 -15.41
#